data_AF-A0A946MEL6-F1
#
_entry.id   AF-A0A946MEL6-F1
#
_cell.length_a   1.000
_cell.length_b   1.000
_cell.length_c   1.000
_cell.angle_alpha   90.00
_cell.angle_beta   90.00
_cell.angle_gamma   90.00
#
_symmetry.space_group_name_H-M   'P 1'
#
loop_
_entity.id
_entity.type
_entity.pdbx_description
1 polymer ?
#
loop_
_entity_poly.entity_id
_entity_poly.type
_entity_poly.pdbx_seq_one_letter_code
_entity_poly.pdbx_strand_id
1 'polypeptide(L)'
;MRDFVADMGGWILRGPLDEREISIYSGIATTIASTGGSYDEAVGLIIEAMIQSPRFIYRVEHQRGDGSAWPVNDYEMASRMSYILWGTSPDQQLMQAAKDGRLQDATNVAAQVKRMLENPLAKIQSARFITEWLDLDRLENLQPNAKRFPAWNASLAQDMQRETVAFFQDIVWQQKRPLSDLLNAQFTYATPQLAKFYGFALQTNSAENELQRYDLSDVPERGGFLTHASTLTVGGDDASMVTRGLFVLNDILRGAVNDPPPGLDTTPVPAKKGLSQRSIAEKRIANSACTGCHSKFEPLAFGFEKFNGIGVFNNQDEHGNKLRADGEILFPGTAVAIKYKSASELMDLLADNKRVQKTITWKLIQFALGRPLAAADARIINQIHTAAGAHEGTYQNLMTAILTSELVMLTRTQTE
;
A
#
# COMPACT_ATOMS: atom_id res chain seq x y z
N MET A 1 16.92 -23.74 -34.27
CA MET A 1 15.62 -23.10 -33.95
C MET A 1 15.03 -23.62 -32.64
N ARG A 2 14.93 -24.94 -32.44
CA ARG A 2 14.39 -25.51 -31.18
C ARG A 2 15.13 -25.02 -29.93
N ASP A 3 16.47 -25.11 -29.90
CA ASP A 3 17.26 -24.64 -28.76
C ASP A 3 17.09 -23.13 -28.50
N PHE A 4 17.08 -22.33 -29.58
CA PHE A 4 16.80 -20.89 -29.50
C PHE A 4 15.42 -20.60 -28.89
N VAL A 5 14.39 -21.34 -29.30
CA VAL A 5 13.03 -21.23 -28.74
C VAL A 5 13.00 -21.66 -27.27
N ALA A 6 13.72 -22.72 -26.90
CA ALA A 6 13.79 -23.19 -25.52
C ALA A 6 14.46 -22.15 -24.61
N ASP A 7 15.59 -21.57 -25.03
CA ASP A 7 16.31 -20.55 -24.26
C ASP A 7 15.50 -19.26 -24.14
N MET A 8 14.97 -18.77 -25.25
CA MET A 8 14.15 -17.55 -25.28
C MET A 8 12.85 -17.72 -24.48
N GLY A 9 12.16 -18.85 -24.70
CA GLY A 9 10.94 -19.18 -23.98
C GLY A 9 11.18 -19.35 -22.49
N GLY A 10 12.34 -19.91 -22.10
CA GLY A 10 12.78 -20.03 -20.72
C GLY A 10 12.73 -18.70 -19.96
N TRP A 11 13.13 -17.62 -20.64
CA TRP A 11 13.11 -16.28 -20.08
C TRP A 11 11.72 -15.62 -20.17
N ILE A 12 11.11 -15.60 -21.37
CA ILE A 12 9.82 -14.92 -21.61
C ILE A 12 8.69 -15.55 -20.80
N LEU A 13 8.63 -16.88 -20.75
CA LEU A 13 7.60 -17.66 -20.06
C LEU A 13 8.02 -18.08 -18.64
N ARG A 14 9.16 -17.56 -18.16
CA ARG A 14 9.65 -17.64 -16.77
C ARG A 14 9.79 -19.07 -16.25
N GLY A 15 10.27 -19.98 -17.11
CA GLY A 15 10.50 -21.38 -16.77
C GLY A 15 10.68 -22.23 -18.02
N PRO A 16 11.15 -23.48 -17.87
CA PRO A 16 11.41 -24.35 -19.00
C PRO A 16 10.13 -24.59 -19.81
N LEU A 17 10.32 -24.80 -21.10
CA LEU A 17 9.27 -25.22 -22.01
C LEU A 17 9.27 -26.74 -22.09
N ASP A 18 8.08 -27.32 -22.19
CA ASP A 18 7.97 -28.74 -22.55
C ASP A 18 8.17 -28.95 -24.07
N GLU A 19 8.29 -30.21 -24.47
CA GLU A 19 8.49 -30.61 -25.87
C GLU A 19 7.37 -30.15 -26.81
N ARG A 20 6.13 -30.06 -26.29
CA ARG A 20 4.98 -29.62 -27.06
C ARG A 20 5.07 -28.12 -27.31
N GLU A 21 5.40 -27.33 -26.29
CA GLU A 21 5.59 -25.89 -26.40
C GLU A 21 6.73 -25.54 -27.34
N ILE A 22 7.89 -26.21 -27.21
CA ILE A 22 9.02 -26.02 -28.13
C ILE A 22 8.57 -26.31 -29.57
N SER A 23 7.81 -27.38 -29.78
CA SER A 23 7.33 -27.75 -31.12
C SER A 23 6.30 -26.77 -31.69
N ILE A 24 5.38 -26.25 -30.85
CA ILE A 24 4.41 -25.23 -31.26
C ILE A 24 5.14 -23.95 -31.70
N TYR A 25 6.03 -23.42 -30.87
CA TYR A 25 6.72 -22.16 -31.18
C TYR A 25 7.74 -22.33 -32.32
N SER A 26 8.54 -23.39 -32.34
CA SER A 26 9.47 -23.64 -33.46
C SER A 26 8.75 -23.98 -34.77
N GLY A 27 7.51 -24.47 -34.69
CA GLY A 27 6.63 -24.67 -35.85
C GLY A 27 6.33 -23.38 -36.60
N ILE A 28 6.19 -22.25 -35.89
CA ILE A 28 5.98 -20.91 -36.51
C ILE A 28 7.09 -20.61 -37.50
N ALA A 29 8.35 -20.82 -37.10
CA ALA A 29 9.49 -20.61 -38.00
C ALA A 29 9.47 -21.53 -39.22
N THR A 30 9.01 -22.77 -39.07
CA THR A 30 8.85 -23.71 -40.19
C THR A 30 7.82 -23.20 -41.20
N THR A 31 6.68 -22.67 -40.72
CA THR A 31 5.63 -22.10 -41.56
C THR A 31 6.07 -20.82 -42.28
N ILE A 32 6.83 -19.96 -41.63
CA ILE A 32 7.36 -18.74 -42.25
C ILE A 32 8.42 -19.08 -43.30
N ALA A 33 9.32 -20.02 -42.98
CA ALA A 33 10.31 -20.48 -43.95
C ALA A 33 9.67 -21.11 -45.19
N SER A 34 8.59 -21.89 -45.04
CA SER A 34 7.92 -22.55 -46.18
C SER A 34 7.18 -21.59 -47.11
N THR A 35 6.87 -20.38 -46.63
CA THR A 35 6.22 -19.31 -47.42
C THR A 35 7.21 -18.29 -47.98
N GLY A 36 8.53 -18.52 -47.79
CA GLY A 36 9.59 -17.64 -48.28
C GLY A 36 9.89 -16.44 -47.38
N GLY A 37 9.38 -16.44 -46.14
CA GLY A 37 9.61 -15.39 -45.16
C GLY A 37 11.01 -15.41 -44.56
N SER A 38 11.36 -14.33 -43.87
CA SER A 38 12.71 -14.12 -43.31
C SER A 38 12.87 -14.72 -41.91
N TYR A 39 14.13 -14.87 -41.45
CA TYR A 39 14.43 -15.26 -40.07
C TYR A 39 13.87 -14.25 -39.06
N ASP A 40 14.00 -12.94 -39.34
CA ASP A 40 13.53 -11.88 -38.44
C ASP A 40 12.01 -11.89 -38.32
N GLU A 41 11.30 -12.13 -39.42
CA GLU A 41 9.84 -12.32 -39.43
C GLU A 41 9.42 -13.53 -38.59
N ALA A 42 10.12 -14.67 -38.76
CA ALA A 42 9.87 -15.87 -37.97
C ALA A 42 10.07 -15.63 -36.46
N VAL A 43 11.18 -14.99 -36.07
CA VAL A 43 11.47 -14.68 -34.67
C VAL A 43 10.46 -13.68 -34.12
N GLY A 44 10.10 -12.66 -34.89
CA GLY A 44 9.07 -11.68 -34.52
C GLY A 44 7.74 -12.35 -34.16
N LEU A 45 7.24 -13.24 -35.03
CA LEU A 45 5.99 -13.96 -34.79
C LEU A 45 6.09 -14.98 -33.64
N ILE A 46 7.26 -15.57 -33.40
CA ILE A 46 7.46 -16.43 -32.22
C ILE A 46 7.35 -15.61 -30.94
N ILE A 47 8.02 -14.46 -30.86
CA ILE A 47 7.92 -13.56 -29.70
C ILE A 47 6.47 -13.11 -29.53
N GLU A 48 5.80 -12.72 -30.61
CA GLU A 48 4.39 -12.32 -30.61
C GLU A 48 3.48 -13.42 -30.05
N ALA A 49 3.70 -14.68 -30.44
CA ALA A 49 2.97 -15.82 -29.93
C ALA A 49 3.25 -16.07 -28.44
N MET A 50 4.51 -15.92 -28.00
CA MET A 50 4.88 -16.11 -26.60
C MET A 50 4.26 -15.03 -25.70
N ILE A 51 4.29 -13.75 -26.09
CA ILE A 51 3.73 -12.65 -25.27
C ILE A 51 2.19 -12.66 -25.24
N GLN A 52 1.55 -13.31 -26.21
CA GLN A 52 0.10 -13.54 -26.20
C GLN A 52 -0.31 -14.83 -25.46
N SER A 53 0.66 -15.65 -25.02
CA SER A 53 0.39 -16.89 -24.32
C SER A 53 -0.20 -16.64 -22.92
N PRO A 54 -1.16 -17.46 -22.45
CA PRO A 54 -1.59 -17.44 -21.06
C PRO A 54 -0.44 -17.59 -20.05
N ARG A 55 0.64 -18.32 -20.38
CA ARG A 55 1.83 -18.42 -19.53
C ARG A 55 2.59 -17.09 -19.38
N PHE A 56 2.49 -16.20 -20.36
CA PHE A 56 3.07 -14.86 -20.28
C PHE A 56 2.12 -13.89 -19.55
N ILE A 57 0.84 -13.89 -19.93
CA ILE A 57 -0.17 -12.97 -19.39
C ILE A 57 -0.47 -13.25 -17.91
N TYR A 58 -0.50 -14.53 -17.52
CA TYR A 58 -0.74 -14.96 -16.15
C TYR A 58 0.53 -15.55 -15.52
N ARG A 59 0.58 -15.52 -14.19
CA ARG A 59 1.55 -16.30 -13.41
C ARG A 59 0.90 -17.64 -13.11
N VAL A 60 0.89 -18.52 -14.12
CA VAL A 60 0.29 -19.85 -14.03
C VAL A 60 1.17 -20.71 -13.12
N GLU A 61 0.52 -21.31 -12.13
CA GLU A 61 1.13 -22.32 -11.27
C GLU A 61 0.47 -23.66 -11.57
N HIS A 62 1.22 -24.73 -11.40
CA HIS A 62 0.67 -26.06 -11.48
C HIS A 62 -0.45 -26.20 -10.45
N GLN A 63 -1.53 -26.90 -10.82
CA GLN A 63 -2.70 -27.12 -9.99
C GLN A 63 -2.90 -28.61 -9.77
N ARG A 64 -3.07 -29.05 -8.52
CA ARG A 64 -3.36 -30.46 -8.19
C ARG A 64 -4.85 -30.76 -8.08
N GLY A 65 -5.67 -29.77 -7.77
CA GLY A 65 -7.14 -29.92 -7.68
C GLY A 65 -7.65 -30.76 -6.50
N ASP A 66 -6.79 -31.14 -5.56
CA ASP A 66 -7.13 -32.06 -4.46
C ASP A 66 -7.43 -31.36 -3.12
N GLY A 67 -7.47 -30.03 -3.11
CA GLY A 67 -7.71 -29.24 -1.90
C GLY A 67 -6.54 -29.20 -0.91
N SER A 68 -5.43 -29.89 -1.18
CA SER A 68 -4.25 -29.93 -0.29
C SER A 68 -3.31 -28.73 -0.52
N ALA A 69 -2.56 -28.35 0.50
CA ALA A 69 -1.50 -27.37 0.38
C ALA A 69 -0.19 -28.07 -0.01
N TRP A 70 0.51 -27.52 -1.00
CA TRP A 70 1.72 -28.13 -1.53
C TRP A 70 2.71 -27.08 -2.04
N PRO A 71 4.03 -27.38 -2.06
CA PRO A 71 5.03 -26.41 -2.47
C PRO A 71 4.86 -26.00 -3.93
N VAL A 72 5.02 -24.70 -4.21
CA VAL A 72 5.25 -24.26 -5.59
C VAL A 72 6.60 -24.75 -6.08
N ASN A 73 6.74 -24.97 -7.39
CA ASN A 73 8.04 -25.36 -7.95
C ASN A 73 9.03 -24.18 -7.94
N ASP A 74 10.30 -24.47 -8.19
CA ASP A 74 11.36 -23.47 -8.12
C ASP A 74 11.19 -22.27 -9.08
N TYR A 75 10.67 -22.49 -10.30
CA TYR A 75 10.43 -21.42 -11.27
C TYR A 75 9.20 -20.57 -10.91
N GLU A 76 8.16 -21.20 -10.36
CA GLU A 76 7.00 -20.53 -9.79
C GLU A 76 7.43 -19.67 -8.58
N MET A 77 8.31 -20.20 -7.73
CA MET A 77 8.86 -19.47 -6.59
C MET A 77 9.69 -18.25 -7.04
N ALA A 78 10.56 -18.42 -8.05
CA ALA A 78 11.28 -17.30 -8.66
C ALA A 78 10.32 -16.21 -9.19
N SER A 79 9.24 -16.63 -9.86
CA SER A 79 8.20 -15.73 -10.35
C SER A 79 7.45 -15.03 -9.22
N ARG A 80 7.08 -15.73 -8.15
CA ARG A 80 6.47 -15.10 -6.96
C ARG A 80 7.40 -14.05 -6.36
N MET A 81 8.65 -14.40 -6.08
CA MET A 81 9.64 -13.51 -5.47
C MET A 81 9.87 -12.24 -6.31
N SER A 82 10.07 -12.39 -7.62
CA SER A 82 10.32 -11.26 -8.52
C SER A 82 9.15 -10.30 -8.65
N TYR A 83 7.91 -10.78 -8.78
CA TYR A 83 6.76 -9.89 -8.84
C TYR A 83 6.41 -9.27 -7.50
N ILE A 84 6.63 -9.99 -6.38
CA ILE A 84 6.42 -9.45 -5.04
C ILE A 84 7.41 -8.32 -4.73
N LEU A 85 8.70 -8.51 -5.05
CA LEU A 85 9.76 -7.56 -4.71
C LEU A 85 9.99 -6.50 -5.77
N TRP A 86 9.82 -6.80 -7.05
CA TRP A 86 10.21 -5.93 -8.16
C TRP A 86 9.07 -5.59 -9.13
N GLY A 87 7.93 -6.27 -9.03
CA GLY A 87 6.81 -6.07 -9.96
C GLY A 87 7.10 -6.47 -11.41
N THR A 88 8.15 -7.27 -11.65
CA THR A 88 8.59 -7.68 -13.00
C THR A 88 9.21 -9.07 -12.99
N SER A 89 9.64 -9.58 -14.15
CA SER A 89 10.19 -10.92 -14.33
C SER A 89 11.46 -11.19 -13.49
N PRO A 90 11.73 -12.46 -13.14
CA PRO A 90 12.98 -12.88 -12.49
C PRO A 90 14.22 -12.45 -13.28
N ASP A 91 15.30 -12.11 -12.57
CA ASP A 91 16.60 -11.93 -13.18
C ASP A 91 17.32 -13.26 -13.42
N GLN A 92 18.42 -13.22 -14.17
CA GLN A 92 19.18 -14.43 -14.51
C GLN A 92 19.65 -15.19 -13.27
N GLN A 93 20.05 -14.49 -12.20
CA GLN A 93 20.52 -15.12 -10.97
C GLN A 93 19.39 -15.88 -10.27
N LEU A 94 18.18 -15.32 -10.21
CA LEU A 94 17.02 -15.98 -9.61
C LEU A 94 16.55 -17.15 -10.49
N MET A 95 16.58 -17.02 -11.81
CA MET A 95 16.30 -18.12 -12.74
C MET A 95 17.32 -19.26 -12.61
N GLN A 96 18.60 -18.95 -12.40
CA GLN A 96 19.62 -19.98 -12.17
C GLN A 96 19.41 -20.67 -10.82
N ALA A 97 19.07 -19.93 -9.76
CA ALA A 97 18.73 -20.53 -8.47
C ALA A 97 17.52 -21.47 -8.59
N ALA A 98 16.54 -21.11 -9.43
CA ALA A 98 15.40 -21.97 -9.72
C ALA A 98 15.80 -23.25 -10.47
N LYS A 99 16.63 -23.11 -11.51
CA LYS A 99 17.18 -24.23 -12.29
C LYS A 99 17.96 -25.22 -11.42
N ASP A 100 18.68 -24.70 -10.44
CA ASP A 100 19.50 -25.50 -9.51
C ASP A 100 18.68 -26.12 -8.36
N GLY A 101 17.35 -25.94 -8.33
CA GLY A 101 16.47 -26.50 -7.29
C GLY A 101 16.67 -25.91 -5.90
N ARG A 102 17.13 -24.65 -5.82
CA ARG A 102 17.52 -24.02 -4.54
C ARG A 102 16.39 -23.24 -3.88
N LEU A 103 15.27 -23.00 -4.55
CA LEU A 103 14.21 -22.09 -4.09
C LEU A 103 13.11 -22.79 -3.28
N GLN A 104 13.27 -24.07 -2.97
CA GLN A 104 12.42 -24.78 -2.00
C GLN A 104 12.94 -24.67 -0.56
N ASP A 105 14.19 -24.26 -0.36
CA ASP A 105 14.78 -24.07 0.96
C ASP A 105 14.62 -22.61 1.43
N ALA A 106 14.06 -22.42 2.62
CA ALA A 106 13.79 -21.09 3.16
C ALA A 106 15.07 -20.25 3.39
N THR A 107 16.22 -20.88 3.66
CA THR A 107 17.50 -20.17 3.85
C THR A 107 17.99 -19.60 2.52
N ASN A 108 17.92 -20.38 1.45
CA ASN A 108 18.25 -19.93 0.10
C ASN A 108 17.29 -18.84 -0.39
N VAL A 109 15.99 -18.98 -0.11
CA VAL A 109 14.99 -17.94 -0.39
C VAL A 109 15.36 -16.65 0.35
N ALA A 110 15.63 -16.71 1.65
CA ALA A 110 16.01 -15.53 2.44
C ALA A 110 17.27 -14.84 1.89
N ALA A 111 18.27 -15.61 1.45
CA ALA A 111 19.48 -15.07 0.82
C ALA A 111 19.16 -14.32 -0.49
N GLN A 112 18.27 -14.88 -1.32
CA GLN A 112 17.80 -14.21 -2.54
C GLN A 112 16.97 -12.97 -2.21
N VAL A 113 16.08 -12.99 -1.20
CA VAL A 113 15.32 -11.82 -0.77
C VAL A 113 16.25 -10.68 -0.36
N LYS A 114 17.26 -10.97 0.48
CA LYS A 114 18.24 -9.96 0.90
C LYS A 114 18.91 -9.28 -0.30
N ARG A 115 19.40 -10.07 -1.25
CA ARG A 115 19.99 -9.56 -2.50
C ARG A 115 18.98 -8.73 -3.30
N MET A 116 17.76 -9.23 -3.45
CA MET A 116 16.74 -8.58 -4.27
C MET A 116 16.28 -7.25 -3.67
N LEU A 117 16.29 -7.10 -2.35
CA LEU A 117 15.99 -5.85 -1.64
C LEU A 117 17.07 -4.76 -1.86
N GLU A 118 18.28 -5.12 -2.31
CA GLU A 118 19.32 -4.15 -2.66
C GLU A 118 19.11 -3.55 -4.08
N ASN A 119 18.27 -4.18 -4.91
CA ASN A 119 17.99 -3.72 -6.25
C ASN A 119 17.06 -2.47 -6.24
N PRO A 120 17.30 -1.45 -7.08
CA PRO A 120 16.44 -0.27 -7.19
C PRO A 120 14.95 -0.57 -7.44
N LEU A 121 14.64 -1.68 -8.12
CA LEU A 121 13.26 -2.12 -8.36
C LEU A 121 12.49 -2.39 -7.06
N ALA A 122 13.17 -2.82 -6.00
CA ALA A 122 12.54 -3.02 -4.69
C ALA A 122 12.02 -1.71 -4.10
N LYS A 123 12.74 -0.60 -4.31
CA LYS A 123 12.29 0.73 -3.88
C LYS A 123 11.06 1.19 -4.65
N ILE A 124 11.02 0.94 -5.97
CA ILE A 124 9.88 1.24 -6.83
C ILE A 124 8.65 0.44 -6.40
N GLN A 125 8.79 -0.86 -6.21
CA GLN A 125 7.68 -1.72 -5.78
C GLN A 125 7.18 -1.37 -4.37
N SER A 126 8.08 -1.00 -3.45
CA SER A 126 7.68 -0.52 -2.12
C SER A 126 6.93 0.82 -2.17
N ALA A 127 7.28 1.72 -3.10
CA ALA A 127 6.54 2.98 -3.30
C ALA A 127 5.13 2.72 -3.85
N ARG A 128 4.98 1.70 -4.71
CA ARG A 128 3.66 1.25 -5.17
C ARG A 128 2.79 0.75 -4.01
N PHE A 129 3.37 0.01 -3.05
CA PHE A 129 2.64 -0.42 -1.86
C PHE A 129 2.01 0.73 -1.08
N ILE A 130 2.78 1.78 -0.75
CA ILE A 130 2.22 2.92 0.00
C ILE A 130 1.22 3.74 -0.83
N THR A 131 1.45 3.82 -2.15
CA THR A 131 0.54 4.47 -3.10
C THR A 131 -0.82 3.77 -3.13
N GLU A 132 -0.84 2.44 -3.23
CA GLU A 132 -2.08 1.65 -3.24
C GLU A 132 -2.74 1.59 -1.85
N TRP A 133 -1.97 1.46 -0.77
CA TRP A 133 -2.53 1.42 0.59
C TRP A 133 -3.27 2.71 0.93
N LEU A 134 -2.72 3.87 0.58
CA LEU A 134 -3.32 5.16 0.86
C LEU A 134 -4.19 5.69 -0.28
N ASP A 135 -4.31 4.95 -1.39
CA ASP A 135 -5.00 5.34 -2.62
C ASP A 135 -4.58 6.74 -3.08
N LEU A 136 -3.27 6.96 -3.21
CA LEU A 136 -2.71 8.28 -3.54
C LEU A 136 -3.04 8.72 -4.97
N ASP A 137 -3.28 7.77 -5.88
CA ASP A 137 -3.60 8.06 -7.29
C ASP A 137 -4.94 8.81 -7.44
N ARG A 138 -5.82 8.76 -6.44
CA ARG A 138 -7.05 9.59 -6.42
C ARG A 138 -6.75 11.09 -6.56
N LEU A 139 -5.57 11.54 -6.10
CA LEU A 139 -5.18 12.95 -6.10
C LEU A 139 -5.06 13.52 -7.53
N GLU A 140 -4.73 12.68 -8.51
CA GLU A 140 -4.62 13.08 -9.93
C GLU A 140 -5.96 13.60 -10.49
N ASN A 141 -7.06 13.06 -9.98
CA ASN A 141 -8.41 13.35 -10.46
C ASN A 141 -9.26 14.14 -9.45
N LEU A 142 -8.68 14.50 -8.29
CA LEU A 142 -9.41 15.22 -7.24
C LEU A 142 -9.66 16.67 -7.67
N GLN A 143 -10.93 17.08 -7.60
CA GLN A 143 -11.40 18.43 -7.95
C GLN A 143 -12.11 19.09 -6.77
N PRO A 144 -11.37 19.59 -5.76
CA PRO A 144 -11.98 20.33 -4.65
C PRO A 144 -12.68 21.59 -5.15
N ASN A 145 -13.68 22.08 -4.41
CA ASN A 145 -14.39 23.30 -4.77
C ASN A 145 -13.43 24.50 -4.88
N ALA A 146 -13.26 25.00 -6.10
CA ALA A 146 -12.31 26.08 -6.40
C ALA A 146 -12.56 27.40 -5.64
N LYS A 147 -13.80 27.65 -5.20
CA LYS A 147 -14.11 28.83 -4.37
C LYS A 147 -13.64 28.67 -2.93
N ARG A 148 -13.74 27.46 -2.38
CA ARG A 148 -13.27 27.12 -1.01
C ARG A 148 -11.76 26.94 -0.97
N PHE A 149 -11.17 26.39 -2.04
CA PHE A 149 -9.78 25.99 -2.12
C PHE A 149 -9.05 26.61 -3.32
N PRO A 150 -8.90 27.94 -3.39
CA PRO A 150 -8.28 28.61 -4.53
C PRO A 150 -6.79 28.28 -4.70
N ALA A 151 -6.13 27.75 -3.67
CA ALA A 151 -4.74 27.31 -3.74
C ALA A 151 -4.56 25.94 -4.41
N TRP A 152 -5.65 25.16 -4.59
CA TRP A 152 -5.57 23.83 -5.18
C TRP A 152 -5.21 23.88 -6.67
N ASN A 153 -4.31 23.00 -7.09
CA ASN A 153 -3.99 22.74 -8.49
C ASN A 153 -3.34 21.35 -8.63
N ALA A 154 -3.23 20.86 -9.87
CA ALA A 154 -2.66 19.54 -10.15
C ALA A 154 -1.20 19.38 -9.68
N SER A 155 -0.39 20.45 -9.75
CA SER A 155 1.00 20.44 -9.26
C SER A 155 1.06 20.25 -7.74
N LEU A 156 0.18 20.92 -6.99
CA LEU A 156 0.07 20.74 -5.54
C LEU A 156 -0.33 19.31 -5.18
N ALA A 157 -1.29 18.73 -5.92
CA ALA A 157 -1.71 17.35 -5.73
C ALA A 157 -0.56 16.36 -5.97
N GLN A 158 0.24 16.58 -7.02
CA GLN A 158 1.43 15.81 -7.31
C GLN A 158 2.49 15.94 -6.19
N ASP A 159 2.69 17.15 -5.66
CA ASP A 159 3.63 17.37 -4.56
C ASP A 159 3.21 16.66 -3.26
N MET A 160 1.91 16.57 -2.96
CA MET A 160 1.38 15.80 -1.83
C MET A 160 1.62 14.29 -1.98
N GLN A 161 1.47 13.75 -3.19
CA GLN A 161 1.80 12.35 -3.48
C GLN A 161 3.31 12.11 -3.29
N ARG A 162 4.14 12.99 -3.84
CA ARG A 162 5.61 12.96 -3.75
C ARG A 162 6.11 13.06 -2.32
N GLU A 163 5.52 13.92 -1.48
CA GLU A 163 5.78 14.00 -0.04
C GLU A 163 5.65 12.62 0.61
N THR A 164 4.51 11.96 0.39
CA THR A 164 4.16 10.73 1.09
C THR A 164 5.06 9.58 0.67
N VAL A 165 5.36 9.48 -0.63
CA VAL A 165 6.29 8.48 -1.16
C VAL A 165 7.72 8.72 -0.66
N ALA A 166 8.21 9.96 -0.66
CA ALA A 166 9.55 10.29 -0.19
C ALA A 166 9.70 10.03 1.32
N PHE A 167 8.71 10.43 2.12
CA PHE A 167 8.64 10.14 3.56
C PHE A 167 8.69 8.62 3.83
N PHE A 168 7.86 7.84 3.13
CA PHE A 168 7.88 6.38 3.23
C PHE A 168 9.24 5.79 2.85
N GLN A 169 9.84 6.26 1.75
CA GLN A 169 11.13 5.77 1.29
C GLN A 169 12.28 6.11 2.26
N ASP A 170 12.26 7.27 2.91
CA ASP A 170 13.24 7.63 3.95
C ASP A 170 13.13 6.66 5.14
N ILE A 171 11.92 6.47 5.69
CA ILE A 171 11.66 5.52 6.78
C ILE A 171 12.13 4.10 6.43
N VAL A 172 11.78 3.61 5.24
CA VAL A 172 12.00 2.21 4.86
C VAL A 172 13.43 1.94 4.40
N TRP A 173 14.05 2.82 3.63
CA TRP A 173 15.30 2.53 2.94
C TRP A 173 16.51 3.27 3.49
N GLN A 174 16.32 4.48 4.04
CA GLN A 174 17.42 5.28 4.60
C GLN A 174 17.57 5.02 6.09
N GLN A 175 16.48 5.17 6.85
CA GLN A 175 16.48 4.97 8.30
C GLN A 175 16.26 3.51 8.70
N LYS A 176 15.64 2.70 7.82
CA LYS A 176 15.28 1.29 8.08
C LYS A 176 14.57 1.13 9.42
N ARG A 177 13.56 1.97 9.65
CA ARG A 177 12.77 1.99 10.87
C ARG A 177 11.58 1.02 10.79
N PRO A 178 11.01 0.62 11.94
CA PRO A 178 9.74 -0.09 11.97
C PRO A 178 8.66 0.65 11.17
N LEU A 179 7.81 -0.08 10.45
CA LEU A 179 6.76 0.55 9.67
C LEU A 179 5.70 1.26 10.54
N SER A 180 5.63 0.97 11.85
CA SER A 180 4.81 1.76 12.79
C SER A 180 5.22 3.22 12.84
N ASP A 181 6.49 3.53 12.58
CA ASP A 181 7.03 4.89 12.64
C ASP A 181 6.53 5.77 11.50
N LEU A 182 5.91 5.17 10.48
CA LEU A 182 5.14 5.91 9.48
C LEU A 182 4.02 6.74 10.12
N LEU A 183 3.56 6.37 11.31
CA LEU A 183 2.50 7.06 12.03
C LEU A 183 3.02 8.25 12.85
N ASN A 184 4.22 8.22 13.41
CA ASN A 184 4.63 9.27 14.35
C ASN A 184 6.03 9.86 14.12
N ALA A 185 6.70 9.53 13.01
CA ALA A 185 7.97 10.17 12.68
C ALA A 185 7.82 11.69 12.49
N GLN A 186 8.73 12.43 13.12
CA GLN A 186 8.73 13.90 13.22
C GLN A 186 9.54 14.55 12.08
N PHE A 187 9.30 14.12 10.85
CA PHE A 187 9.84 14.79 9.66
C PHE A 187 8.89 14.59 8.48
N THR A 188 9.01 15.43 7.47
CA THR A 188 8.35 15.22 6.17
C THR A 188 9.24 15.67 5.01
N TYR A 189 8.76 15.50 3.79
CA TYR A 189 9.33 16.07 2.59
C TYR A 189 8.35 17.07 1.97
N ALA A 190 8.86 18.20 1.51
CA ALA A 190 8.04 19.16 0.78
C ALA A 190 8.84 19.85 -0.31
N THR A 191 8.18 20.14 -1.43
CA THR A 191 8.66 21.13 -2.40
C THR A 191 8.46 22.54 -1.84
N PRO A 192 9.09 23.58 -2.42
CA PRO A 192 8.79 24.96 -2.06
C PRO A 192 7.28 25.31 -2.12
N GLN A 193 6.54 24.76 -3.10
CA GLN A 193 5.08 24.94 -3.20
C GLN A 193 4.36 24.32 -2.01
N LEU A 194 4.66 23.05 -1.68
CA LEU A 194 4.02 22.35 -0.57
C LEU A 194 4.44 22.89 0.80
N ALA A 195 5.70 23.30 0.96
CA ALA A 195 6.21 23.94 2.17
C ALA A 195 5.45 25.24 2.45
N LYS A 196 5.25 26.09 1.43
CA LYS A 196 4.41 27.29 1.54
C LYS A 196 2.96 26.95 1.88
N PHE A 197 2.41 25.89 1.29
CA PHE A 197 1.06 25.41 1.58
C PHE A 197 0.89 24.97 3.04
N TYR A 198 1.92 24.34 3.62
CA TYR A 198 1.94 23.95 5.03
C TYR A 198 2.36 25.07 6.00
N GLY A 199 2.88 26.19 5.50
CA GLY A 199 3.37 27.29 6.33
C GLY A 199 4.79 27.07 6.87
N PHE A 200 5.57 26.17 6.27
CA PHE A 200 6.97 25.96 6.62
C PHE A 200 7.85 27.11 6.12
N ALA A 201 8.93 27.40 6.86
CA ALA A 201 9.97 28.30 6.38
C ALA A 201 10.67 27.68 5.17
N LEU A 202 10.77 28.41 4.05
CA LEU A 202 11.47 27.91 2.87
C LEU A 202 12.96 27.76 3.16
N GLN A 203 13.55 26.64 2.74
CA GLN A 203 15.00 26.44 2.84
C GLN A 203 15.69 27.28 1.76
N THR A 204 16.89 27.79 2.05
CA THR A 204 17.67 28.57 1.07
C THR A 204 18.28 27.63 0.02
N ASN A 205 18.32 28.07 -1.25
CA ASN A 205 18.93 27.36 -2.40
C ASN A 205 18.16 26.15 -2.95
N SER A 206 16.85 26.06 -2.73
CA SER A 206 15.99 25.00 -3.26
C SER A 206 15.53 25.30 -4.69
N ALA A 207 15.64 24.34 -5.60
CA ALA A 207 14.97 24.47 -6.90
C ALA A 207 13.44 24.36 -6.75
N GLU A 208 12.67 24.98 -7.66
CA GLU A 208 11.19 25.09 -7.54
C GLU A 208 10.46 23.76 -7.33
N ASN A 209 10.97 22.67 -7.90
CA ASN A 209 10.37 21.33 -7.84
C ASN A 209 11.15 20.32 -6.96
N GLU A 210 12.17 20.79 -6.23
CA GLU A 210 13.02 19.93 -5.41
C GLU A 210 12.31 19.56 -4.10
N LEU A 211 12.28 18.26 -3.77
CA LEU A 211 11.80 17.80 -2.47
C LEU A 211 12.89 17.98 -1.43
N GLN A 212 12.54 18.61 -0.32
CA GLN A 212 13.45 18.83 0.79
C GLN A 212 12.89 18.25 2.07
N ARG A 213 13.77 17.75 2.92
CA ARG A 213 13.40 17.18 4.21
C ARG A 213 13.22 18.30 5.24
N TYR A 214 12.10 18.27 5.95
CA TYR A 214 11.74 19.20 7.02
C TYR A 214 11.66 18.47 8.36
N ASP A 215 12.26 19.04 9.39
CA ASP A 215 12.07 18.58 10.78
C ASP A 215 10.73 19.11 11.30
N LEU A 216 9.93 18.22 11.91
CA LEU A 216 8.61 18.53 12.46
C LEU A 216 8.60 18.56 13.99
N SER A 217 9.75 18.43 14.66
CA SER A 217 9.84 18.41 16.13
C SER A 217 9.20 19.63 16.79
N ASP A 218 9.20 20.80 16.11
CA ASP A 218 8.56 22.04 16.57
C ASP A 218 7.21 22.33 15.88
N VAL A 219 6.64 21.35 15.17
CA VAL A 219 5.38 21.43 14.39
C VAL A 219 4.41 20.36 14.91
N PRO A 220 3.90 20.49 16.16
CA PRO A 220 3.20 19.41 16.88
C PRO A 220 1.89 18.96 16.24
N GLU A 221 1.37 19.72 15.26
CA GLU A 221 0.22 19.35 14.46
C GLU A 221 0.55 18.33 13.36
N ARG A 222 1.79 18.27 12.85
CA ARG A 222 2.19 17.38 11.76
C ARG A 222 3.17 16.33 12.26
N GLY A 223 2.90 15.07 11.92
CA GLY A 223 3.71 13.92 12.26
C GLY A 223 3.08 12.67 11.67
N GLY A 224 3.87 11.91 10.92
CA GLY A 224 3.42 10.75 10.16
C GLY A 224 2.35 10.99 9.09
N PHE A 225 2.09 9.95 8.29
CA PHE A 225 1.34 10.10 7.04
C PHE A 225 -0.16 10.39 7.21
N LEU A 226 -0.74 10.16 8.40
CA LEU A 226 -2.15 10.53 8.66
C LEU A 226 -2.35 12.05 8.71
N THR A 227 -1.27 12.82 8.89
CA THR A 227 -1.29 14.29 8.88
C THR A 227 -0.85 14.89 7.54
N HIS A 228 -0.45 14.07 6.56
CA HIS A 228 -0.17 14.53 5.21
C HIS A 228 -1.47 14.92 4.51
N ALA A 229 -1.43 15.99 3.70
CA ALA A 229 -2.61 16.43 2.95
C ALA A 229 -3.11 15.37 1.95
N SER A 230 -2.19 14.57 1.39
CA SER A 230 -2.51 13.43 0.52
C SER A 230 -3.50 12.46 1.16
N THR A 231 -3.36 12.21 2.46
CA THR A 231 -4.23 11.32 3.24
C THR A 231 -5.49 12.05 3.71
N LEU A 232 -5.34 13.29 4.20
CA LEU A 232 -6.43 14.08 4.77
C LEU A 232 -7.54 14.43 3.75
N THR A 233 -7.24 14.42 2.45
CA THR A 233 -8.19 14.66 1.36
C THR A 233 -9.30 13.60 1.27
N VAL A 234 -9.15 12.43 1.90
CA VAL A 234 -10.24 11.44 2.05
C VAL A 234 -11.49 12.02 2.73
N GLY A 235 -11.31 13.11 3.49
CA GLY A 235 -12.38 13.92 4.08
C GLY A 235 -13.28 14.65 3.08
N GLY A 236 -12.84 14.78 1.82
CA GLY A 236 -13.45 15.68 0.84
C GLY A 236 -13.40 17.14 1.29
N ASP A 237 -14.09 18.01 0.55
CA ASP A 237 -14.12 19.45 0.82
C ASP A 237 -14.56 19.78 2.26
N ASP A 238 -15.47 18.98 2.81
CA ASP A 238 -16.04 19.20 4.13
C ASP A 238 -15.18 18.66 5.28
N ALA A 239 -14.02 18.05 5.02
CA ALA A 239 -13.21 17.41 6.06
C ALA A 239 -14.03 16.43 6.93
N SER A 240 -14.83 15.58 6.26
CA SER A 240 -15.83 14.72 6.87
C SER A 240 -15.25 13.82 7.96
N MET A 241 -15.83 13.91 9.17
CA MET A 241 -15.53 13.01 10.29
C MET A 241 -15.89 11.56 9.97
N VAL A 242 -16.87 11.36 9.08
CA VAL A 242 -17.29 10.03 8.64
C VAL A 242 -16.22 9.38 7.80
N THR A 243 -15.78 10.02 6.71
CA THR A 243 -14.85 9.39 5.77
C THR A 243 -13.45 9.26 6.34
N ARG A 244 -12.96 10.29 7.07
CA ARG A 244 -11.68 10.19 7.80
C ARG A 244 -11.74 9.14 8.90
N GLY A 245 -12.85 9.07 9.63
CA GLY A 245 -13.04 8.09 10.69
C GLY A 245 -13.09 6.66 10.15
N LEU A 246 -13.81 6.44 9.05
CA LEU A 246 -13.87 5.16 8.35
C LEU A 246 -12.51 4.74 7.80
N PHE A 247 -11.73 5.67 7.25
CA PHE A 247 -10.37 5.40 6.82
C PHE A 247 -9.50 4.90 7.98
N VAL A 248 -9.50 5.59 9.14
CA VAL A 248 -8.75 5.11 10.31
C VAL A 248 -9.28 3.75 10.79
N LEU A 249 -10.60 3.57 10.86
CA LEU A 249 -11.19 2.30 11.29
C LEU A 249 -10.77 1.15 10.37
N ASN A 250 -10.90 1.30 9.06
CA ASN A 250 -10.73 0.22 8.09
C ASN A 250 -9.25 -0.02 7.76
N ASP A 251 -8.49 1.05 7.49
CA ASP A 251 -7.15 0.96 6.93
C ASP A 251 -6.04 0.94 7.98
N ILE A 252 -6.29 1.47 9.17
CA ILE A 252 -5.32 1.53 10.28
C ILE A 252 -5.69 0.53 11.38
N LEU A 253 -6.96 0.45 11.75
CA LEU A 253 -7.42 -0.43 12.83
C LEU A 253 -7.97 -1.77 12.33
N ARG A 254 -8.17 -1.98 11.02
CA ARG A 254 -8.81 -3.20 10.48
C ARG A 254 -10.12 -3.53 11.22
N GLY A 255 -10.89 -2.50 11.54
CA GLY A 255 -12.24 -2.60 12.05
C GLY A 255 -13.24 -2.70 10.90
N ALA A 256 -14.50 -2.89 11.26
CA ALA A 256 -15.60 -2.88 10.30
C ALA A 256 -16.84 -2.29 10.98
N VAL A 257 -17.69 -1.68 10.17
CA VAL A 257 -19.01 -1.21 10.57
C VAL A 257 -20.00 -1.62 9.48
N ASN A 258 -21.21 -2.00 9.88
CA ASN A 258 -22.24 -2.40 8.93
C ASN A 258 -22.79 -1.17 8.21
N ASP A 259 -23.36 -1.41 7.03
CA ASP A 259 -24.12 -0.40 6.31
C ASP A 259 -25.29 0.12 7.17
N PRO A 260 -25.69 1.40 6.96
CA PRO A 260 -26.83 1.96 7.67
C PRO A 260 -28.11 1.17 7.34
N PRO A 261 -29.01 0.96 8.32
CA PRO A 261 -30.32 0.37 8.08
C PRO A 261 -31.08 1.03 6.92
N PRO A 262 -31.81 0.26 6.09
CA PRO A 262 -32.63 0.82 5.00
C PRO A 262 -33.63 1.86 5.50
N GLY A 263 -33.81 2.94 4.75
CA GLY A 263 -34.79 3.99 5.04
C GLY A 263 -34.34 5.06 6.03
N LEU A 264 -33.10 5.01 6.54
CA LEU A 264 -32.51 6.12 7.29
C LEU A 264 -32.10 7.27 6.36
N ASP A 265 -32.34 8.50 6.79
CA ASP A 265 -31.78 9.69 6.13
C ASP A 265 -30.28 9.79 6.42
N THR A 266 -29.48 9.53 5.39
CA THR A 266 -28.01 9.59 5.43
C THR A 266 -27.46 10.86 4.79
N THR A 267 -28.32 11.84 4.49
CA THR A 267 -27.91 13.11 3.89
C THR A 267 -26.89 13.82 4.79
N PRO A 268 -25.69 14.17 4.29
CA PRO A 268 -24.71 14.91 5.07
C PRO A 268 -25.27 16.25 5.55
N VAL A 269 -25.18 16.50 6.85
CA VAL A 269 -25.52 17.79 7.44
C VAL A 269 -24.34 18.74 7.21
N PRO A 270 -24.53 19.90 6.55
CA PRO A 270 -23.44 20.83 6.30
C PRO A 270 -23.04 21.56 7.60
N ALA A 271 -21.74 21.85 7.72
CA ALA A 271 -21.24 22.75 8.74
C ALA A 271 -21.79 24.17 8.52
N LYS A 272 -21.87 24.95 9.60
CA LYS A 272 -22.28 26.36 9.56
C LYS A 272 -21.81 27.06 10.83
N LYS A 273 -22.01 28.38 10.92
CA LYS A 273 -21.68 29.15 12.12
C LYS A 273 -22.38 28.56 13.36
N GLY A 274 -21.60 28.25 14.39
CA GLY A 274 -22.03 27.57 15.61
C GLY A 274 -22.14 26.04 15.51
N LEU A 275 -21.72 25.44 14.40
CA LEU A 275 -21.87 24.01 14.12
C LEU A 275 -20.71 23.48 13.25
N SER A 276 -19.63 23.03 13.89
CA SER A 276 -18.50 22.38 13.20
C SER A 276 -18.84 20.95 12.77
N GLN A 277 -18.00 20.38 11.90
CA GLN A 277 -18.08 18.95 11.55
C GLN A 277 -18.04 18.03 12.76
N ARG A 278 -17.19 18.33 13.76
CA ARG A 278 -17.18 17.54 14.99
C ARG A 278 -18.45 17.72 15.80
N SER A 279 -19.01 18.93 15.90
CA SER A 279 -20.29 19.13 16.58
C SER A 279 -21.44 18.38 15.90
N ILE A 280 -21.38 18.22 14.57
CA ILE A 280 -22.32 17.37 13.82
C ILE A 280 -22.11 15.89 14.19
N ALA A 281 -20.86 15.42 14.20
CA ALA A 281 -20.50 14.07 14.61
C ALA A 281 -20.97 13.75 16.04
N GLU A 282 -20.72 14.65 17.00
CA GLU A 282 -21.15 14.49 18.40
C GLU A 282 -22.67 14.40 18.52
N LYS A 283 -23.42 15.23 17.80
CA LYS A 283 -24.90 15.13 17.74
C LYS A 283 -25.35 13.80 17.13
N ARG A 284 -24.66 13.31 16.11
CA ARG A 284 -24.96 12.02 15.48
C ARG A 284 -24.66 10.85 16.41
N ILE A 285 -23.52 10.87 17.11
CA ILE A 285 -23.15 9.86 18.10
C ILE A 285 -24.12 9.87 19.29
N ALA A 286 -24.66 11.02 19.68
CA ALA A 286 -25.66 11.12 20.74
C ALA A 286 -27.06 10.64 20.32
N ASN A 287 -27.33 10.51 19.01
CA ASN A 287 -28.61 10.02 18.51
C ASN A 287 -28.68 8.49 18.60
N SER A 288 -29.69 7.95 19.29
CA SER A 288 -29.87 6.51 19.49
C SER A 288 -29.99 5.71 18.19
N ALA A 289 -30.52 6.31 17.10
CA ALA A 289 -30.62 5.66 15.80
C ALA A 289 -29.27 5.55 15.08
N CYS A 290 -28.30 6.41 15.39
CA CYS A 290 -27.02 6.49 14.67
C CYS A 290 -25.83 6.00 15.51
N THR A 291 -25.93 6.04 16.84
CA THR A 291 -24.83 5.75 17.78
C THR A 291 -24.22 4.36 17.60
N GLY A 292 -25.03 3.36 17.27
CA GLY A 292 -24.58 1.97 17.11
C GLY A 292 -23.52 1.77 16.02
N CYS A 293 -23.50 2.65 15.01
CA CYS A 293 -22.49 2.63 13.94
C CYS A 293 -21.46 3.75 14.13
N HIS A 294 -21.91 4.99 14.32
CA HIS A 294 -21.05 6.18 14.26
C HIS A 294 -20.06 6.31 15.44
N SER A 295 -20.41 5.79 16.62
CA SER A 295 -19.51 5.78 17.78
C SER A 295 -18.21 4.99 17.55
N LYS A 296 -18.18 4.11 16.54
CA LYS A 296 -17.03 3.25 16.24
C LYS A 296 -15.94 3.91 15.41
N PHE A 297 -16.27 4.97 14.66
CA PHE A 297 -15.33 5.54 13.68
C PHE A 297 -15.23 7.06 13.70
N GLU A 298 -16.32 7.81 13.91
CA GLU A 298 -16.22 9.29 13.87
C GLU A 298 -15.27 9.85 14.96
N PRO A 299 -15.22 9.31 16.20
CA PRO A 299 -14.22 9.76 17.18
C PRO A 299 -12.76 9.58 16.73
N LEU A 300 -12.49 8.62 15.84
CA LEU A 300 -11.16 8.37 15.29
C LEU A 300 -10.67 9.52 14.39
N ALA A 301 -11.59 10.36 13.91
CA ALA A 301 -11.26 11.52 13.10
C ALA A 301 -11.02 12.81 13.91
N PHE A 302 -11.34 12.82 15.22
CA PHE A 302 -11.36 14.05 16.01
C PHE A 302 -9.98 14.70 16.16
N GLY A 303 -8.91 13.91 16.20
CA GLY A 303 -7.53 14.41 16.20
C GLY A 303 -7.15 15.18 14.93
N PHE A 304 -7.91 15.00 13.84
CA PHE A 304 -7.68 15.66 12.56
C PHE A 304 -8.65 16.83 12.29
N GLU A 305 -9.48 17.23 13.26
CA GLU A 305 -10.49 18.29 13.06
C GLU A 305 -9.86 19.63 12.65
N LYS A 306 -8.64 19.92 13.12
CA LYS A 306 -7.92 21.15 12.75
C LYS A 306 -7.43 21.19 11.31
N PHE A 307 -7.57 20.12 10.53
CA PHE A 307 -7.22 20.10 9.12
C PHE A 307 -8.45 20.26 8.24
N ASN A 308 -8.46 21.25 7.36
CA ASN A 308 -9.54 21.41 6.38
C ASN A 308 -9.54 20.30 5.31
N GLY A 309 -10.47 20.36 4.36
CA GLY A 309 -10.66 19.31 3.35
C GLY A 309 -9.42 18.95 2.53
N ILE A 310 -8.52 19.92 2.31
CA ILE A 310 -7.27 19.72 1.56
C ILE A 310 -6.01 19.64 2.46
N GLY A 311 -6.19 19.51 3.77
CA GLY A 311 -5.08 19.28 4.71
C GLY A 311 -4.35 20.53 5.23
N VAL A 312 -4.92 21.73 5.08
CA VAL A 312 -4.40 22.95 5.73
C VAL A 312 -4.81 22.97 7.20
N PHE A 313 -3.84 23.20 8.08
CA PHE A 313 -4.07 23.34 9.51
C PHE A 313 -4.68 24.71 9.84
N ASN A 314 -5.76 24.73 10.63
CA ASN A 314 -6.43 25.94 11.07
C ASN A 314 -6.99 25.79 12.50
N ASN A 315 -7.05 26.89 13.24
CA ASN A 315 -7.69 26.93 14.55
C ASN A 315 -9.22 27.15 14.47
N GLN A 316 -9.72 27.57 13.32
CA GLN A 316 -11.13 27.78 13.04
C GLN A 316 -11.49 27.24 11.65
N ASP A 317 -12.72 26.79 11.44
CA ASP A 317 -13.22 26.45 10.10
C ASP A 317 -13.62 27.72 9.31
N GLU A 318 -14.04 27.52 8.06
CA GLU A 318 -14.51 28.59 7.16
C GLU A 318 -15.77 29.33 7.66
N HIS A 319 -16.43 28.82 8.71
CA HIS A 319 -17.59 29.45 9.34
C HIS A 319 -17.25 30.16 10.66
N GLY A 320 -15.98 30.17 11.06
CA GLY A 320 -15.51 30.77 12.31
C GLY A 320 -15.75 29.90 13.55
N ASN A 321 -16.03 28.60 13.38
CA ASN A 321 -16.12 27.70 14.53
C ASN A 321 -14.73 27.35 15.03
N LYS A 322 -14.51 27.42 16.35
CA LYS A 322 -13.27 26.98 16.97
C LYS A 322 -13.11 25.46 16.84
N LEU A 323 -11.96 25.03 16.31
CA LEU A 323 -11.63 23.62 16.10
C LEU A 323 -10.85 23.05 17.30
N ARG A 324 -11.02 21.75 17.54
CA ARG A 324 -10.38 21.02 18.64
C ARG A 324 -9.37 20.01 18.11
N ALA A 325 -8.46 19.56 18.96
CA ALA A 325 -7.43 18.57 18.62
C ALA A 325 -7.42 17.37 19.59
N ASP A 326 -8.18 17.46 20.68
CA ASP A 326 -8.35 16.41 21.67
C ASP A 326 -9.41 15.41 21.24
N GLY A 327 -9.41 14.23 21.84
CA GLY A 327 -10.43 13.22 21.59
C GLY A 327 -10.17 11.96 22.38
N GLU A 328 -10.80 10.89 21.94
CA GLU A 328 -10.57 9.56 22.47
C GLU A 328 -10.55 8.52 21.36
N ILE A 329 -9.77 7.46 21.57
CA ILE A 329 -9.69 6.32 20.67
C ILE A 329 -10.09 5.05 21.41
N LEU A 330 -11.06 4.32 20.86
CA LEU A 330 -11.43 2.99 21.31
C LEU A 330 -10.93 1.97 20.31
N PHE A 331 -9.89 1.21 20.68
CA PHE A 331 -9.37 0.15 19.83
C PHE A 331 -10.35 -1.03 19.78
N PRO A 332 -10.69 -1.59 18.60
CA PRO A 332 -11.63 -2.70 18.54
C PRO A 332 -11.09 -3.91 19.30
N GLY A 333 -11.93 -4.44 20.21
CA GLY A 333 -11.57 -5.52 21.14
C GLY A 333 -11.10 -5.04 22.52
N THR A 334 -11.07 -3.74 22.78
CA THR A 334 -10.79 -3.15 24.09
C THR A 334 -12.06 -2.59 24.74
N ALA A 335 -12.07 -2.46 26.06
CA ALA A 335 -13.23 -1.99 26.82
C ALA A 335 -13.16 -0.49 27.19
N VAL A 336 -11.97 0.13 27.11
CA VAL A 336 -11.72 1.48 27.62
C VAL A 336 -11.13 2.33 26.52
N ALA A 337 -11.75 3.49 26.28
CA ALA A 337 -11.21 4.49 25.36
C ALA A 337 -10.02 5.22 26.00
N ILE A 338 -9.00 5.52 25.19
CA ILE A 338 -7.82 6.26 25.62
C ILE A 338 -7.96 7.69 25.13
N LYS A 339 -7.81 8.66 26.04
CA LYS A 339 -7.89 10.08 25.72
C LYS A 339 -6.54 10.59 25.20
N TYR A 340 -6.60 11.52 24.25
CA TYR A 340 -5.46 12.26 23.73
C TYR A 340 -5.81 13.76 23.63
N LYS A 341 -4.80 14.62 23.60
CA LYS A 341 -4.94 16.08 23.54
C LYS A 341 -4.53 16.69 22.22
N SER A 342 -3.84 15.92 21.37
CA SER A 342 -3.32 16.38 20.07
C SER A 342 -3.30 15.26 19.03
N ALA A 343 -3.14 15.65 17.77
CA ALA A 343 -2.88 14.71 16.68
C ALA A 343 -1.62 13.87 16.96
N SER A 344 -0.53 14.50 17.43
CA SER A 344 0.70 13.78 17.80
C SER A 344 0.46 12.70 18.85
N GLU A 345 -0.27 13.01 19.94
CA GLU A 345 -0.58 12.01 20.97
C GLU A 345 -1.45 10.86 20.39
N LEU A 346 -2.41 11.16 19.50
CA LEU A 346 -3.16 10.13 18.78
C LEU A 346 -2.24 9.27 17.91
N MET A 347 -1.30 9.87 17.19
CA MET A 347 -0.35 9.17 16.33
C MET A 347 0.55 8.23 17.13
N ASP A 348 1.04 8.65 18.30
CA ASP A 348 1.82 7.79 19.21
C ASP A 348 1.00 6.61 19.71
N LEU A 349 -0.26 6.85 20.12
CA LEU A 349 -1.18 5.77 20.52
C LEU A 349 -1.41 4.76 19.39
N LEU A 350 -1.45 5.21 18.13
CA LEU A 350 -1.59 4.32 16.97
C LEU A 350 -0.29 3.55 16.70
N ALA A 351 0.86 4.21 16.73
CA ALA A 351 2.17 3.61 16.45
C ALA A 351 2.52 2.48 17.45
N ASP A 352 2.22 2.70 18.74
CA ASP A 352 2.51 1.75 19.82
C ASP A 352 1.50 0.59 19.90
N ASN A 353 0.38 0.68 19.18
CA ASN A 353 -0.67 -0.31 19.30
C ASN A 353 -0.36 -1.58 18.48
N LYS A 354 -0.30 -2.73 19.17
CA LYS A 354 -0.07 -4.04 18.54
C LYS A 354 -1.07 -4.38 17.43
N ARG A 355 -2.32 -3.92 17.52
CA ARG A 355 -3.33 -4.13 16.47
C ARG A 355 -2.98 -3.37 15.19
N VAL A 356 -2.47 -2.15 15.34
CA VAL A 356 -2.04 -1.31 14.21
C VAL A 356 -0.80 -1.91 13.56
N GLN A 357 0.21 -2.29 14.34
CA GLN A 357 1.41 -2.97 13.84
C GLN A 357 1.07 -4.25 13.06
N LYS A 358 0.13 -5.07 13.58
CA LYS A 358 -0.39 -6.25 12.86
C LYS A 358 -1.18 -5.88 11.60
N THR A 359 -1.88 -4.74 11.60
CA THR A 359 -2.62 -4.26 10.43
C THR A 359 -1.67 -3.85 9.31
N ILE A 360 -0.53 -3.23 9.63
CA ILE A 360 0.52 -2.92 8.66
C ILE A 360 1.06 -4.21 8.04
N THR A 361 1.37 -5.22 8.86
CA THR A 361 1.78 -6.56 8.37
C THR A 361 0.71 -7.15 7.44
N TRP A 362 -0.56 -7.07 7.83
CA TRP A 362 -1.70 -7.55 7.04
C TRP A 362 -1.83 -6.83 5.68
N LYS A 363 -1.68 -5.50 5.64
CA LYS A 363 -1.71 -4.70 4.41
C LYS A 363 -0.57 -5.07 3.47
N LEU A 364 0.65 -5.23 4.00
CA LEU A 364 1.81 -5.63 3.19
C LEU A 364 1.66 -7.04 2.61
N ILE A 365 1.11 -7.99 3.38
CA ILE A 365 0.82 -9.34 2.88
C ILE A 365 -0.24 -9.30 1.78
N GLN A 366 -1.33 -8.53 1.96
CA GLN A 366 -2.36 -8.39 0.90
C GLN A 366 -1.76 -7.86 -0.40
N PHE A 367 -0.91 -6.83 -0.31
CA PHE A 367 -0.20 -6.28 -1.46
C PHE A 367 0.70 -7.34 -2.12
N ALA A 368 1.50 -8.06 -1.34
CA ALA A 368 2.39 -9.10 -1.86
C ALA A 368 1.62 -10.23 -2.58
N LEU A 369 0.50 -10.70 -2.00
CA LEU A 369 -0.27 -11.79 -2.58
C LEU A 369 -1.23 -11.35 -3.70
N GLY A 370 -1.56 -10.05 -3.78
CA GLY A 370 -2.53 -9.52 -4.74
C GLY A 370 -3.95 -10.06 -4.53
N ARG A 371 -4.32 -10.42 -3.29
CA ARG A 371 -5.67 -10.90 -2.93
C ARG A 371 -6.09 -10.48 -1.52
N PRO A 372 -7.41 -10.42 -1.24
CA PRO A 372 -7.89 -10.35 0.13
C PRO A 372 -7.41 -11.54 0.96
N LEU A 373 -7.11 -11.27 2.23
CA LEU A 373 -6.72 -12.29 3.19
C LEU A 373 -7.94 -12.83 3.93
N ALA A 374 -7.98 -14.15 4.12
CA ALA A 374 -9.10 -14.88 4.70
C ALA A 374 -8.82 -15.29 6.15
N ALA A 375 -9.85 -15.81 6.84
CA ALA A 375 -9.72 -16.31 8.21
C ALA A 375 -8.66 -17.43 8.32
N ALA A 376 -8.51 -18.26 7.29
CA ALA A 376 -7.50 -19.32 7.23
C ALA A 376 -6.06 -18.79 7.25
N ASP A 377 -5.82 -17.56 6.78
CA ASP A 377 -4.47 -16.97 6.75
C ASP A 377 -4.04 -16.44 8.14
N ALA A 378 -4.97 -16.28 9.08
CA ALA A 378 -4.75 -15.57 10.35
C ALA A 378 -3.60 -16.15 11.20
N ARG A 379 -3.43 -17.48 11.20
CA ARG A 379 -2.31 -18.14 11.90
C ARG A 379 -0.97 -17.72 11.29
N ILE A 380 -0.83 -17.83 9.98
CA ILE A 380 0.43 -17.56 9.27
C ILE A 380 0.79 -16.07 9.37
N ILE A 381 -0.21 -15.18 9.34
CA ILE A 381 0.03 -13.74 9.47
C ILE A 381 0.54 -13.38 10.86
N ASN A 382 0.04 -14.01 11.92
CA ASN A 382 0.61 -13.84 13.25
C ASN A 382 2.04 -14.39 13.33
N GLN A 383 2.35 -15.48 12.63
CA GLN A 383 3.72 -16.02 12.54
C GLN A 383 4.65 -15.06 11.82
N ILE A 384 4.26 -14.52 10.67
CA ILE A 384 5.04 -13.51 9.92
C ILE A 384 5.29 -12.28 10.79
N HIS A 385 4.25 -11.76 11.44
CA HIS A 385 4.39 -10.60 12.34
C HIS A 385 5.34 -10.87 13.51
N THR A 386 5.28 -12.07 14.09
CA THR A 386 6.16 -12.47 15.21
C THR A 386 7.58 -12.73 14.74
N ALA A 387 7.77 -13.33 13.56
CA ALA A 387 9.07 -13.60 12.96
C ALA A 387 9.80 -12.31 12.57
N ALA A 388 9.06 -11.25 12.22
CA ALA A 388 9.60 -9.91 12.06
C ALA A 388 9.81 -9.16 13.41
N GLY A 389 9.47 -9.79 14.55
CA GLY A 389 9.33 -9.16 15.86
C GLY A 389 10.54 -9.25 16.79
N ALA A 390 10.49 -8.41 17.84
CA ALA A 390 11.53 -7.96 18.79
C ALA A 390 12.71 -7.17 18.20
N HIS A 391 13.08 -7.43 16.94
CA HIS A 391 14.02 -6.60 16.18
C HIS A 391 13.37 -6.10 14.87
N GLU A 392 12.71 -4.96 15.04
CA GLU A 392 12.57 -3.85 14.09
C GLU A 392 11.37 -3.77 13.15
N GLY A 393 10.47 -4.76 12.96
CA GLY A 393 9.20 -4.51 12.22
C GLY A 393 9.35 -3.78 10.87
N THR A 394 10.55 -3.88 10.27
CA THR A 394 10.97 -3.14 9.09
C THR A 394 10.35 -3.77 7.86
N TYR A 395 10.27 -2.99 6.79
CA TYR A 395 9.85 -3.51 5.50
C TYR A 395 10.70 -4.72 5.08
N GLN A 396 12.02 -4.67 5.24
CA GLN A 396 12.93 -5.74 4.79
C GLN A 396 12.71 -7.04 5.57
N ASN A 397 12.55 -6.96 6.90
CA ASN A 397 12.30 -8.12 7.73
C ASN A 397 10.91 -8.71 7.46
N LEU A 398 9.89 -7.85 7.31
CA LEU A 398 8.55 -8.31 6.94
C LEU A 398 8.54 -8.96 5.55
N MET A 399 9.14 -8.36 4.53
CA MET A 399 9.20 -8.95 3.19
C MET A 399 9.93 -10.29 3.18
N THR A 400 11.02 -10.41 3.95
CA THR A 400 11.73 -11.68 4.13
C THR A 400 10.81 -12.72 4.77
N ALA A 401 10.16 -12.39 5.90
CA ALA A 401 9.25 -13.29 6.59
C ALA A 401 8.04 -13.70 5.72
N ILE A 402 7.52 -12.79 4.88
CA ILE A 402 6.45 -13.07 3.93
C ILE A 402 6.91 -14.08 2.88
N LEU A 403 8.05 -13.84 2.24
CA LEU A 403 8.56 -14.67 1.15
C LEU A 403 9.02 -16.05 1.60
N THR A 404 9.42 -16.20 2.87
CA THR A 404 9.75 -17.50 3.47
C THR A 404 8.55 -18.16 4.17
N SER A 405 7.34 -17.60 4.06
CA SER A 405 6.14 -18.15 4.71
C SER A 405 5.40 -19.15 3.83
N GLU A 406 4.56 -19.97 4.48
CA GLU A 406 3.62 -20.86 3.81
C GLU A 406 2.69 -20.14 2.81
N LEU A 407 2.41 -18.83 3.00
CA LEU A 407 1.57 -18.06 2.07
C LEU A 407 2.20 -17.89 0.68
N VAL A 408 3.54 -17.89 0.61
CA VAL A 408 4.29 -17.71 -0.64
C VAL A 408 4.97 -19.00 -1.09
N MET A 409 5.37 -19.87 -0.18
CA MET A 409 6.03 -21.12 -0.55
C MET A 409 5.05 -22.22 -0.94
N LEU A 410 3.79 -22.14 -0.51
CA LEU A 410 2.77 -23.13 -0.82
C LEU A 410 1.68 -22.56 -1.75
N THR A 411 1.06 -23.44 -2.51
CA THR A 411 -0.17 -23.18 -3.24
C THR A 411 -1.25 -24.17 -2.80
N ARG A 412 -2.50 -23.74 -2.88
CA ARG A 412 -3.67 -24.56 -2.52
C ARG A 412 -4.76 -24.31 -3.55
N THR A 413 -5.09 -25.35 -4.29
CA THR A 413 -6.15 -25.31 -5.29
C THR A 413 -7.45 -25.78 -4.67
N GLN A 414 -8.60 -25.27 -5.15
CA GLN A 414 -9.89 -25.79 -4.71
C GLN A 414 -10.01 -27.27 -5.09
N THR A 415 -10.74 -28.03 -4.28
CA THR A 415 -11.18 -29.37 -4.65
C THR A 415 -12.14 -29.24 -5.82
N GLU A 416 -11.93 -29.98 -6.90
CA GLU A 416 -12.91 -30.07 -8.01
C GLU A 416 -14.29 -30.56 -7.54
#